data_AF-A0A7C3XHU0-F1
#
_entry.id   AF-A0A7C3XHU0-F1
#
_cell.length_a   1.000
_cell.length_b   1.000
_cell.length_c   1.000
_cell.angle_alpha   90.00
_cell.angle_beta   90.00
_cell.angle_gamma   90.00
#
_symmetry.space_group_name_H-M   'P 1'
#
loop_
_entity.id
_entity.type
_entity.pdbx_description
1 polymer ?
#
loop_
_entity_poly.entity_id
_entity_poly.type
_entity_poly.pdbx_seq_one_letter_code
_entity_poly.pdbx_strand_id
1 'polypeptide(L)'
;MLKLRPEALRRFHERCYRPQNCVVVAVGDLLPEQALATIQDVFGSWNRNVSATAPSAPVPPEPAWNPGRFGPVKVAAIGAMPSQEILVYRTPPAKSAGDLIHAELVSAIVANACQAEVRTSGSIDCEAVHGCNGGVLYIAADEKLAATVFARAEKTLDRLSDSGPTHGELVEARRLVAGRYLYEAETVGGLARQMGYWTLLGDAELPVAVEQKMATVAPSAVRGYVRRYMRPSSSERETTAQ
;
A
#
# COMPACT_ATOMS: atom_id res chain seq x y z
N MET A 1 -16.29 -8.97 -25.58
CA MET A 1 -15.11 -9.68 -25.04
C MET A 1 -13.92 -9.44 -25.95
N LEU A 2 -12.90 -8.71 -25.48
CA LEU A 2 -11.61 -8.66 -26.15
C LEU A 2 -10.99 -10.07 -26.12
N LYS A 3 -10.93 -10.74 -27.28
CA LYS A 3 -10.26 -12.04 -27.39
C LYS A 3 -8.75 -11.81 -27.31
N LEU A 4 -8.16 -12.06 -26.14
CA LEU A 4 -6.70 -12.15 -25.97
C LEU A 4 -6.16 -13.22 -26.91
N ARG A 5 -5.26 -12.83 -27.83
CA ARG A 5 -4.59 -13.74 -28.77
C ARG A 5 -3.15 -13.98 -28.31
N PRO A 6 -2.56 -15.16 -28.55
CA PRO A 6 -1.16 -15.43 -28.21
C PRO A 6 -0.19 -14.37 -28.76
N GLU A 7 -0.45 -13.88 -29.97
CA GLU A 7 0.34 -12.82 -30.59
C GLU A 7 0.28 -11.48 -29.83
N ALA A 8 -0.87 -11.16 -29.24
CA ALA A 8 -1.01 -9.96 -28.40
C ALA A 8 -0.22 -10.10 -27.10
N LEU A 9 -0.15 -11.31 -26.52
CA LEU A 9 0.65 -11.60 -25.33
C LEU A 9 2.15 -11.50 -25.63
N ARG A 10 2.63 -12.02 -26.76
CA ARG A 10 4.03 -11.88 -27.19
C ARG A 10 4.43 -10.41 -27.35
N ARG A 11 3.61 -9.63 -28.07
CA ARG A 11 3.83 -8.18 -28.23
C ARG A 11 3.77 -7.42 -26.92
N PHE A 12 2.95 -7.84 -25.96
CA PHE A 12 2.94 -7.27 -24.62
C PHE A 12 4.25 -7.59 -23.89
N HIS A 13 4.68 -8.85 -23.89
CA HIS A 13 5.91 -9.31 -23.27
C HIS A 13 7.14 -8.56 -23.83
N GLU A 14 7.32 -8.51 -25.15
CA GLU A 14 8.42 -7.79 -25.83
C GLU A 14 8.46 -6.28 -25.51
N ARG A 15 7.30 -5.69 -25.21
CA ARG A 15 7.18 -4.26 -24.87
C ARG A 15 7.42 -3.98 -23.38
N CYS A 16 6.91 -4.84 -22.49
CA CYS A 16 6.83 -4.56 -21.06
C CYS A 16 7.92 -5.25 -20.22
N TYR A 17 8.40 -6.42 -20.65
CA TYR A 17 9.46 -7.17 -19.96
C TYR A 17 10.80 -6.78 -20.56
N ARG A 18 11.40 -5.71 -20.02
CA ARG A 18 12.66 -5.13 -20.48
C ARG A 18 13.60 -4.84 -19.32
N PRO A 19 14.93 -4.88 -19.53
CA PRO A 19 15.89 -4.65 -18.45
C PRO A 19 15.80 -3.26 -17.82
N GLN A 20 15.30 -2.25 -18.56
CA GLN A 20 15.10 -0.89 -18.02
C GLN A 20 13.89 -0.77 -17.08
N ASN A 21 13.01 -1.76 -17.05
CA ASN A 21 11.77 -1.76 -16.25
C ASN A 21 11.71 -2.99 -15.33
N CYS A 22 12.87 -3.48 -14.89
CA CYS A 22 12.99 -4.69 -14.09
C CYS A 22 14.01 -4.47 -12.97
N VAL A 23 13.70 -5.01 -11.79
CA VAL A 23 14.60 -5.09 -10.65
C VAL A 23 14.73 -6.57 -10.30
N VAL A 24 15.96 -7.06 -10.21
CA VAL A 24 16.25 -8.41 -9.73
C VAL A 24 16.64 -8.30 -8.26
N VAL A 25 15.94 -9.04 -7.41
CA VAL A 25 16.19 -9.09 -5.96
C VAL A 25 16.62 -10.49 -5.60
N ALA A 26 17.80 -10.61 -4.98
CA ALA A 26 18.35 -11.88 -4.52
C ALA A 26 18.54 -11.82 -3.01
N VAL A 27 17.93 -12.76 -2.28
CA VAL A 27 17.91 -12.80 -0.82
C VAL A 27 18.08 -14.25 -0.36
N GLY A 28 18.98 -14.46 0.60
CA GLY A 28 19.28 -15.77 1.17
C GLY A 28 20.72 -15.83 1.67
N ASP A 29 21.19 -17.04 1.94
CA ASP A 29 22.61 -17.32 2.20
C ASP A 29 23.39 -17.29 0.88
N LEU A 30 23.82 -16.10 0.49
CA LEU A 30 24.44 -15.83 -0.81
C LEU A 30 25.76 -15.10 -0.61
N LEU A 31 26.78 -15.51 -1.36
CA LEU A 31 27.99 -14.71 -1.53
C LEU A 31 27.72 -13.61 -2.55
N PRO A 32 27.79 -12.31 -2.19
CA PRO A 32 27.38 -11.22 -3.07
C PRO A 32 28.03 -11.23 -4.45
N GLU A 33 29.33 -11.52 -4.51
CA GLU A 33 30.07 -11.58 -5.77
C GLU A 33 29.61 -12.73 -6.67
N GLN A 34 29.31 -13.89 -6.11
CA GLN A 34 28.83 -15.05 -6.86
C GLN A 34 27.38 -14.87 -7.33
N ALA A 35 26.53 -14.27 -6.49
CA ALA A 35 25.17 -13.92 -6.86
C ALA A 35 25.16 -12.91 -8.00
N LEU A 36 26.00 -11.87 -7.91
CA LEU A 36 26.13 -10.87 -8.97
C LEU A 36 26.68 -11.46 -10.27
N ALA A 37 27.69 -12.32 -10.19
CA ALA A 37 28.22 -13.04 -11.36
C ALA A 37 27.13 -13.89 -12.03
N THR A 38 26.35 -14.65 -11.25
CA THR A 38 25.23 -15.45 -11.77
C THR A 38 24.16 -14.59 -12.42
N ILE A 39 23.79 -13.48 -11.79
CA ILE A 39 22.83 -12.52 -12.36
C ILE A 39 23.35 -11.96 -13.68
N GLN A 40 24.65 -11.61 -13.74
CA GLN A 40 25.28 -11.08 -14.95
C GLN A 40 25.38 -12.13 -16.06
N ASP A 41 25.65 -13.40 -15.73
CA ASP A 41 25.68 -14.49 -16.69
C ASP A 41 24.30 -14.75 -17.31
N VAL A 42 23.24 -14.70 -16.48
CA VAL A 42 21.85 -14.96 -16.92
C VAL A 42 21.24 -13.76 -17.64
N PHE A 43 21.40 -12.56 -17.08
CA PHE A 43 20.69 -11.35 -17.52
C PHE A 43 21.59 -10.31 -18.20
N GLY A 44 22.91 -10.44 -18.17
CA GLY A 44 23.83 -9.43 -18.70
C GLY A 44 23.77 -9.28 -20.23
N SER A 45 23.35 -10.34 -20.93
CA SER A 45 23.10 -10.31 -22.38
C SER A 45 21.66 -9.89 -22.73
N TRP A 46 20.80 -9.64 -21.73
CA TRP A 46 19.43 -9.21 -21.95
C TRP A 46 19.42 -7.81 -22.56
N ASN A 47 19.14 -7.76 -23.86
CA ASN A 47 19.34 -6.59 -24.69
C ASN A 47 18.55 -5.38 -24.17
N ARG A 48 19.29 -4.38 -23.65
CA ARG A 48 18.83 -3.00 -23.51
C ARG A 48 18.70 -2.39 -24.90
N ASN A 49 17.65 -2.71 -25.64
CA ASN A 49 17.45 -2.06 -26.93
C ASN A 49 17.06 -0.60 -26.66
N VAL A 50 18.05 0.30 -26.64
CA VAL A 50 17.98 1.69 -26.15
C VAL A 50 17.03 2.55 -26.98
N SER A 51 16.75 2.14 -28.22
CA SER A 51 15.97 2.91 -29.19
C SER A 51 14.47 2.94 -28.91
N ALA A 52 13.96 2.10 -28.00
CA ALA A 52 12.57 2.16 -27.59
C ALA A 52 12.56 2.49 -26.10
N THR A 53 12.24 3.75 -25.78
CA THR A 53 11.75 4.10 -24.45
C THR A 53 10.78 3.00 -24.03
N ALA A 54 11.02 2.38 -22.86
CA ALA A 54 9.98 1.58 -22.23
C ALA A 54 8.71 2.42 -22.32
N PRO A 55 7.55 1.87 -22.73
CA PRO A 55 6.36 2.67 -22.77
C PRO A 55 6.12 3.19 -21.35
N SER A 56 6.57 4.42 -21.09
CA SER A 56 5.82 5.39 -20.33
C SER A 56 4.56 5.58 -21.16
N ALA A 57 3.68 4.56 -21.13
CA ALA A 57 2.29 4.88 -21.25
C ALA A 57 2.12 5.92 -20.15
N PRO A 58 1.83 7.19 -20.48
CA PRO A 58 1.52 8.16 -19.45
C PRO A 58 0.44 7.47 -18.65
N VAL A 59 0.73 7.19 -17.38
CA VAL A 59 -0.29 6.55 -16.56
C VAL A 59 -1.47 7.51 -16.64
N PRO A 60 -2.64 7.05 -17.12
CA PRO A 60 -3.77 7.93 -17.27
C PRO A 60 -3.93 8.68 -15.94
N PRO A 61 -4.04 10.03 -15.99
CA PRO A 61 -4.20 10.81 -14.78
C PRO A 61 -5.35 10.20 -13.99
N GLU A 62 -5.14 10.05 -12.68
CA GLU A 62 -6.18 9.49 -11.83
C GLU A 62 -7.46 10.29 -12.07
N PRO A 63 -8.59 9.62 -12.38
CA PRO A 63 -9.83 10.33 -12.68
C PRO A 63 -10.18 11.25 -11.51
N ALA A 64 -10.68 12.44 -11.87
CA ALA A 64 -11.12 13.43 -10.90
C ALA A 64 -12.04 12.77 -9.87
N TRP A 65 -11.74 13.02 -8.60
CA TRP A 65 -12.55 12.51 -7.50
C TRP A 65 -13.97 13.04 -7.63
N ASN A 66 -14.93 12.14 -7.68
CA ASN A 66 -16.34 12.47 -7.75
C ASN A 66 -17.05 11.61 -6.69
N PRO A 67 -17.06 12.05 -5.42
CA PRO A 67 -17.63 11.28 -4.33
C PRO A 67 -19.11 11.02 -4.63
N GLY A 68 -19.52 9.75 -4.61
CA GLY A 68 -20.86 9.31 -4.99
C GLY A 68 -21.05 9.02 -6.48
N ARG A 69 -20.00 9.09 -7.31
CA ARG A 69 -20.03 8.64 -8.72
C ARG A 69 -20.35 7.15 -8.83
N PHE A 70 -19.93 6.38 -7.85
CA PHE A 70 -20.34 5.01 -7.67
C PHE A 70 -21.26 4.98 -6.45
N GLY A 71 -22.51 4.53 -6.65
CA GLY A 71 -23.30 4.03 -5.52
C GLY A 71 -22.64 2.78 -4.93
N PRO A 72 -23.14 2.23 -3.80
CA PRO A 72 -22.57 1.01 -3.22
C PRO A 72 -22.43 -0.08 -4.29
N VAL A 73 -21.19 -0.45 -4.60
CA VAL A 73 -20.87 -1.45 -5.62
C VAL A 73 -20.96 -2.83 -5.00
N LYS A 74 -22.09 -3.52 -5.19
CA LYS A 74 -22.25 -4.90 -4.76
C LYS A 74 -21.43 -5.83 -5.66
N VAL A 75 -20.35 -6.38 -5.12
CA VAL A 75 -19.54 -7.40 -5.80
C VAL A 75 -19.88 -8.77 -5.24
N ALA A 76 -20.54 -9.60 -6.06
CA ALA A 76 -20.80 -10.99 -5.72
C ALA A 76 -19.47 -11.74 -5.58
N ALA A 77 -19.09 -12.08 -4.35
CA ALA A 77 -17.90 -12.86 -4.06
C ALA A 77 -18.17 -14.35 -4.30
N ILE A 78 -17.21 -15.05 -4.90
CA ILE A 78 -17.28 -16.51 -5.05
C ILE A 78 -16.79 -17.14 -3.72
N GLY A 79 -17.73 -17.68 -2.93
CA GLY A 79 -17.44 -18.40 -1.69
C GLY A 79 -18.19 -17.86 -0.47
N ALA A 80 -18.14 -18.58 0.66
CA ALA A 80 -18.78 -18.20 1.92
C ALA A 80 -17.97 -17.14 2.69
N MET A 81 -17.67 -16.01 2.04
CA MET A 81 -17.06 -14.85 2.70
C MET A 81 -18.18 -14.01 3.32
N PRO A 82 -18.06 -13.55 4.57
CA PRO A 82 -19.02 -12.60 5.14
C PRO A 82 -19.03 -11.31 4.30
N SER A 83 -20.21 -10.70 4.13
CA SER A 83 -20.32 -9.37 3.53
C SER A 83 -19.47 -8.36 4.29
N GLN A 84 -18.74 -7.52 3.54
CA GLN A 84 -17.87 -6.49 4.11
C GLN A 84 -18.23 -5.13 3.51
N GLU A 85 -18.18 -4.10 4.34
CA GLU A 85 -18.15 -2.72 3.87
C GLU A 85 -16.72 -2.20 3.94
N ILE A 86 -16.38 -1.28 3.03
CA ILE A 86 -15.07 -0.67 2.92
C ILE A 86 -15.23 0.85 2.89
N LEU A 87 -14.58 1.53 3.83
CA LEU A 87 -14.40 2.98 3.82
C LEU A 87 -13.01 3.29 3.28
N VAL A 88 -12.92 4.13 2.24
CA VAL A 88 -11.68 4.42 1.52
C VAL A 88 -11.36 5.90 1.58
N TYR A 89 -10.10 6.23 1.81
CA TYR A 89 -9.53 7.57 1.68
C TYR A 89 -8.41 7.56 0.63
N ARG A 90 -8.34 8.58 -0.23
CA ARG A 90 -7.20 8.71 -1.16
C ARG A 90 -5.94 9.19 -0.44
N THR A 91 -4.81 8.54 -0.74
CA THR A 91 -3.48 8.94 -0.27
C THR A 91 -2.64 9.43 -1.46
N PRO A 92 -1.60 10.26 -1.22
CA PRO A 92 -0.78 10.74 -2.32
C PRO A 92 -0.06 9.60 -3.03
N PRO A 93 0.38 9.82 -4.28
CA PRO A 93 1.23 8.88 -4.97
C PRO A 93 2.50 8.55 -4.17
N ALA A 94 2.95 7.32 -4.27
CA ALA A 94 4.16 6.79 -3.65
C ALA A 94 5.43 7.39 -4.28
N LYS A 95 5.68 8.68 -4.02
CA LYS A 95 6.81 9.45 -4.56
C LYS A 95 7.85 9.82 -3.51
N SER A 96 7.51 9.68 -2.23
CA SER A 96 8.41 9.94 -1.11
C SER A 96 8.22 8.92 0.00
N ALA A 97 9.33 8.49 0.62
CA ALA A 97 9.31 7.67 1.82
C ALA A 97 8.49 8.28 2.95
N GLY A 98 8.49 9.61 3.06
CA GLY A 98 7.79 10.34 4.13
C GLY A 98 6.28 10.16 4.08
N ASP A 99 5.66 10.36 2.92
CA ASP A 99 4.20 10.20 2.78
C ASP A 99 3.74 8.76 3.05
N LEU A 100 4.56 7.79 2.64
CA LEU A 100 4.29 6.37 2.83
C LEU A 100 4.34 6.01 4.31
N ILE A 101 5.38 6.46 5.01
CA ILE A 101 5.49 6.30 6.46
C ILE A 101 4.33 6.97 7.20
N HIS A 102 3.91 8.17 6.79
CA HIS A 102 2.76 8.82 7.42
C HIS A 102 1.47 8.02 7.22
N ALA A 103 1.24 7.47 6.04
CA ALA A 103 0.09 6.62 5.75
C ALA A 103 0.09 5.35 6.60
N GLU A 104 1.23 4.67 6.73
CA GLU A 104 1.40 3.48 7.58
C GLU A 104 1.09 3.80 9.06
N LEU A 105 1.64 4.91 9.58
CA LEU A 105 1.41 5.34 10.96
C LEU A 105 -0.05 5.69 11.21
N VAL A 106 -0.71 6.40 10.28
CA VAL A 106 -2.15 6.70 10.40
C VAL A 106 -2.97 5.42 10.37
N SER A 107 -2.66 4.49 9.46
CA SER A 107 -3.33 3.20 9.38
C SER A 107 -3.21 2.42 10.68
N ALA A 108 -2.00 2.33 11.26
CA ALA A 108 -1.78 1.64 12.52
C ALA A 108 -2.54 2.28 13.70
N ILE A 109 -2.60 3.61 13.78
CA ILE A 109 -3.37 4.31 14.83
C ILE A 109 -4.87 4.02 14.67
N VAL A 110 -5.40 4.12 13.46
CA VAL A 110 -6.82 3.88 13.18
C VAL A 110 -7.18 2.42 13.43
N ALA A 111 -6.38 1.47 12.94
CA ALA A 111 -6.55 0.04 13.18
C ALA A 111 -6.63 -0.25 14.67
N ASN A 112 -5.65 0.22 15.46
CA ASN A 112 -5.60 0.01 16.89
C ASN A 112 -6.81 0.64 17.62
N ALA A 113 -7.25 1.83 17.20
CA ALA A 113 -8.43 2.47 17.76
C ALA A 113 -9.73 1.70 17.50
N CYS A 114 -9.82 0.99 16.37
CA CYS A 114 -11.00 0.22 15.96
C CYS A 114 -11.02 -1.21 16.53
N GLN A 115 -9.89 -1.75 16.99
CA GLN A 115 -9.82 -3.11 17.55
C GLN A 115 -10.81 -3.35 18.70
N ALA A 116 -11.11 -2.33 19.49
CA ALA A 116 -12.08 -2.42 20.58
C ALA A 116 -13.52 -2.76 20.13
N GLU A 117 -13.84 -2.57 18.85
CA GLU A 117 -15.16 -2.84 18.29
C GLU A 117 -15.36 -4.32 17.90
N VAL A 118 -14.28 -5.10 17.80
CA VAL A 118 -14.33 -6.51 17.33
C VAL A 118 -14.75 -7.51 18.42
N ARG A 119 -14.73 -7.09 19.70
CA ARG A 119 -15.20 -7.73 20.97
C ARG A 119 -15.27 -9.26 21.08
N THR A 120 -15.98 -9.97 20.22
CA THR A 120 -16.21 -11.42 20.29
C THR A 120 -16.20 -12.13 18.93
N SER A 121 -16.61 -11.46 17.84
CA SER A 121 -16.70 -12.07 16.51
C SER A 121 -16.79 -11.01 15.43
N GLY A 122 -15.86 -11.08 14.48
CA GLY A 122 -15.89 -10.36 13.22
C GLY A 122 -14.49 -10.00 12.79
N SER A 123 -14.37 -9.39 11.62
CA SER A 123 -13.10 -8.91 11.10
C SER A 123 -13.12 -7.41 10.88
N ILE A 124 -11.97 -6.78 11.16
CA ILE A 124 -11.63 -5.47 10.65
C ILE A 124 -10.28 -5.58 9.97
N ASP A 125 -10.11 -4.82 8.91
CA ASP A 125 -8.83 -4.62 8.26
C ASP A 125 -8.64 -3.13 8.00
N CYS A 126 -7.41 -2.65 8.19
CA CYS A 126 -7.07 -1.26 7.96
C CYS A 126 -5.65 -1.19 7.43
N GLU A 127 -5.52 -0.76 6.19
CA GLU A 127 -4.27 -0.77 5.47
C GLU A 127 -4.11 0.45 4.57
N ALA A 128 -2.87 0.91 4.46
CA ALA A 128 -2.45 1.86 3.45
C ALA A 128 -1.84 1.11 2.27
N VAL A 129 -2.48 1.21 1.10
CA VAL A 129 -1.98 0.66 -0.15
C VAL A 129 -1.43 1.79 -0.99
N HIS A 130 -0.20 1.63 -1.46
CA HIS A 130 0.51 2.70 -2.15
C HIS A 130 0.67 2.39 -3.63
N GLY A 131 0.44 3.40 -4.47
CA GLY A 131 0.59 3.29 -5.91
C GLY A 131 1.33 4.47 -6.50
N CYS A 132 1.96 4.28 -7.66
CA CYS A 132 2.75 5.31 -8.34
C CYS A 132 1.91 6.52 -8.84
N ASN A 133 0.58 6.40 -8.89
CA ASN A 133 -0.34 7.48 -9.34
C ASN A 133 -1.37 7.88 -8.30
N GLY A 134 -1.24 7.36 -7.09
CA GLY A 134 -2.23 7.50 -6.02
C GLY A 134 -2.22 6.24 -5.18
N GLY A 135 -2.59 6.37 -3.93
CA GLY A 135 -2.82 5.25 -3.05
C GLY A 135 -4.16 5.37 -2.34
N VAL A 136 -4.44 4.41 -1.49
CA VAL A 136 -5.62 4.42 -0.63
C VAL A 136 -5.25 4.05 0.79
N LEU A 137 -5.94 4.63 1.76
CA LEU A 137 -6.11 4.02 3.07
C LEU A 137 -7.53 3.48 3.10
N TYR A 138 -7.68 2.17 3.27
CA TYR A 138 -8.99 1.56 3.39
C TYR A 138 -9.18 1.01 4.80
N ILE A 139 -10.43 1.03 5.25
CA ILE A 139 -10.90 0.38 6.46
C ILE A 139 -12.02 -0.55 6.02
N ALA A 140 -11.78 -1.86 6.08
CA ALA A 140 -12.78 -2.87 5.81
C ALA A 140 -13.31 -3.45 7.12
N ALA A 141 -14.60 -3.74 7.17
CA ALA A 141 -15.21 -4.39 8.31
C ALA A 141 -16.36 -5.28 7.86
N ASP A 142 -16.65 -6.33 8.63
CA ASP A 142 -17.90 -7.08 8.46
C ASP A 142 -19.09 -6.12 8.47
N GLU A 143 -20.09 -6.34 7.60
CA GLU A 143 -21.27 -5.46 7.43
C GLU A 143 -21.94 -5.10 8.77
N LYS A 144 -22.03 -6.08 9.69
CA LYS A 144 -22.61 -5.89 11.03
C LYS A 144 -21.82 -4.94 11.95
N LEU A 145 -20.52 -4.74 11.68
CA LEU A 145 -19.60 -3.89 12.45
C LEU A 145 -19.27 -2.58 11.73
N ALA A 146 -19.52 -2.50 10.42
CA ALA A 146 -19.10 -1.40 9.57
C ALA A 146 -19.48 -0.02 10.12
N ALA A 147 -20.74 0.17 10.51
CA ALA A 147 -21.21 1.46 11.01
C ALA A 147 -20.45 1.93 12.27
N THR A 148 -20.20 1.03 13.23
CA THR A 148 -19.48 1.39 14.47
C THR A 148 -17.99 1.57 14.23
N VAL A 149 -17.39 0.71 13.40
CA VAL A 149 -15.96 0.79 13.02
C VAL A 149 -15.68 2.08 12.26
N PHE A 150 -16.51 2.44 11.28
CA PHE A 150 -16.32 3.66 10.49
C PHE A 150 -16.52 4.91 11.33
N ALA A 151 -17.54 4.96 12.18
CA ALA A 151 -17.72 6.07 13.12
C ALA A 151 -16.51 6.22 14.05
N ARG A 152 -15.91 5.10 14.49
CA ARG A 152 -14.70 5.11 15.33
C ARG A 152 -13.48 5.59 14.56
N ALA A 153 -13.31 5.15 13.32
CA ALA A 153 -12.22 5.57 12.45
C ALA A 153 -12.30 7.06 12.12
N GLU A 154 -13.46 7.56 11.68
CA GLU A 154 -13.74 8.97 11.40
C GLU A 154 -13.46 9.85 12.62
N LYS A 155 -13.98 9.47 13.80
CA LYS A 155 -13.69 10.19 15.05
C LYS A 155 -12.20 10.22 15.38
N THR A 156 -11.47 9.14 15.09
CA THR A 156 -10.02 9.07 15.31
C THR A 156 -9.28 9.99 14.35
N LEU A 157 -9.66 9.99 13.07
CA LEU A 157 -9.10 10.85 12.03
C LEU A 157 -9.37 12.34 12.29
N ASP A 158 -10.58 12.70 12.75
CA ASP A 158 -10.93 14.08 13.12
C ASP A 158 -10.04 14.58 14.25
N ARG A 159 -9.88 13.78 15.32
CA ARG A 159 -8.98 14.13 16.42
C ARG A 159 -7.52 14.23 15.94
N LEU A 160 -7.05 13.31 15.10
CA LEU A 160 -5.71 13.38 14.52
C LEU A 160 -5.53 14.64 13.65
N SER A 161 -6.57 15.09 12.96
CA SER A 161 -6.59 16.33 12.18
C SER A 161 -6.48 17.55 13.11
N ASP A 162 -7.19 17.55 14.23
CA ASP A 162 -7.24 18.68 15.16
C ASP A 162 -5.98 18.81 16.00
N SER A 163 -5.66 17.78 16.79
CA SER A 163 -4.58 17.82 17.79
C SER A 163 -3.36 16.97 17.43
N GLY A 164 -3.47 16.08 16.45
CA GLY A 164 -2.42 15.11 16.11
C GLY A 164 -2.41 13.90 17.04
N PRO A 165 -1.51 12.92 16.80
CA PRO A 165 -1.38 11.76 17.67
C PRO A 165 -0.75 12.14 19.00
N THR A 166 -1.16 11.46 20.07
CA THR A 166 -0.45 11.51 21.35
C THR A 166 0.91 10.80 21.23
N HIS A 167 1.81 11.06 22.17
CA HIS A 167 3.10 10.37 22.22
C HIS A 167 2.92 8.84 22.31
N GLY A 168 2.02 8.37 23.18
CA GLY A 168 1.75 6.94 23.35
C GLY A 168 1.20 6.27 22.10
N GLU A 169 0.27 6.91 21.40
CA GLU A 169 -0.25 6.39 20.12
C GLU A 169 0.83 6.30 19.06
N LEU A 170 1.71 7.30 18.97
CA LEU A 170 2.78 7.29 17.99
C LEU A 170 3.83 6.22 18.29
N VAL A 171 4.15 6.01 19.57
CA VAL A 171 5.03 4.91 20.01
C VAL A 171 4.42 3.56 19.66
N GLU A 172 3.15 3.33 19.97
CA GLU A 172 2.49 2.05 19.67
C GLU A 172 2.34 1.82 18.17
N ALA A 173 1.98 2.86 17.40
CA ALA A 173 1.89 2.76 15.95
C ALA A 173 3.23 2.38 15.31
N ARG A 174 4.33 2.98 15.76
CA ARG A 174 5.68 2.61 15.30
C ARG A 174 5.99 1.15 15.61
N ARG A 175 5.63 0.68 16.80
CA ARG A 175 5.81 -0.73 17.21
C ARG A 175 5.02 -1.68 16.32
N LEU A 176 3.75 -1.36 16.04
CA LEU A 176 2.88 -2.16 15.19
C LEU A 176 3.38 -2.21 13.74
N VAL A 177 3.79 -1.06 13.18
CA VAL A 177 4.33 -1.00 11.82
C VAL A 177 5.66 -1.75 11.73
N ALA A 178 6.61 -1.50 12.64
CA ALA A 178 7.88 -2.23 12.69
C ALA A 178 7.67 -3.74 12.83
N GLY A 179 6.75 -4.17 13.69
CA GLY A 179 6.38 -5.58 13.85
C GLY A 179 5.88 -6.23 12.56
N ARG A 180 5.10 -5.50 11.74
CA ARG A 180 4.64 -5.99 10.43
C ARG A 180 5.81 -6.21 9.47
N TYR A 181 6.73 -5.25 9.39
CA TYR A 181 7.92 -5.39 8.56
C TYR A 181 8.81 -6.55 8.99
N LEU A 182 9.02 -6.72 10.30
CA LEU A 182 9.78 -7.82 10.86
C LEU A 182 9.15 -9.18 10.55
N TYR A 183 7.84 -9.31 10.76
CA TYR A 183 7.11 -10.55 10.49
C TYR A 183 7.21 -10.97 9.01
N GLU A 184 7.07 -10.03 8.09
CA GLU A 184 7.27 -10.31 6.66
C GLU A 184 8.72 -10.69 6.34
N ALA A 185 9.70 -10.03 7.00
CA ALA A 185 11.12 -10.28 6.80
C ALA A 185 11.61 -11.63 7.38
N GLU A 186 10.78 -12.36 8.15
CA GLU A 186 11.12 -13.70 8.65
C GLU A 186 11.35 -14.74 7.55
N THR A 187 10.83 -14.47 6.34
CA THR A 187 11.00 -15.36 5.19
C THR A 187 11.85 -14.71 4.10
N VAL A 188 12.69 -15.53 3.43
CA VAL A 188 13.48 -15.06 2.27
C VAL A 188 12.60 -14.43 1.18
N GLY A 189 11.39 -14.99 0.97
CA GLY A 189 10.43 -14.47 0.01
C GLY A 189 9.79 -13.15 0.45
N GLY A 190 9.55 -12.95 1.74
CA GLY A 190 9.03 -11.70 2.27
C GLY A 190 10.07 -10.59 2.25
N LEU A 191 11.31 -10.88 2.64
CA LEU A 191 12.41 -9.93 2.52
C LEU A 191 12.66 -9.53 1.06
N ALA A 192 12.65 -10.49 0.12
CA ALA A 192 12.75 -10.19 -1.30
C ALA A 192 11.59 -9.30 -1.81
N ARG A 193 10.36 -9.56 -1.35
CA ARG A 193 9.18 -8.76 -1.70
C ARG A 193 9.31 -7.32 -1.19
N GLN A 194 9.70 -7.13 0.06
CA GLN A 194 9.88 -5.80 0.64
C GLN A 194 10.96 -5.01 -0.11
N MET A 195 12.14 -5.59 -0.31
CA MET A 195 13.23 -4.93 -1.04
C MET A 195 12.81 -4.59 -2.48
N GLY A 196 12.14 -5.51 -3.17
CA GLY A 196 11.66 -5.27 -4.53
C GLY A 196 10.62 -4.16 -4.60
N TYR A 197 9.62 -4.22 -3.72
CA TYR A 197 8.55 -3.22 -3.65
C TYR A 197 9.11 -1.81 -3.43
N TRP A 198 10.00 -1.65 -2.45
CA TRP A 198 10.59 -0.36 -2.13
C TRP A 198 11.56 0.16 -3.18
N THR A 199 12.31 -0.74 -3.82
CA THR A 199 13.15 -0.37 -4.97
C THR A 199 12.31 0.15 -6.14
N LEU A 200 11.15 -0.46 -6.40
CA LEU A 200 10.21 0.01 -7.44
C LEU A 200 9.62 1.39 -7.11
N LEU A 201 9.49 1.73 -5.84
CA LEU A 201 9.05 3.05 -5.37
C LEU A 201 10.18 4.08 -5.27
N GLY A 202 11.41 3.70 -5.64
CA GLY A 202 12.57 4.60 -5.72
C GLY A 202 13.38 4.76 -4.44
N ASP A 203 13.15 3.92 -3.41
CA ASP A 203 13.90 3.96 -2.15
C ASP A 203 14.26 2.53 -1.71
N ALA A 204 15.32 1.96 -2.29
CA ALA A 204 15.77 0.60 -1.99
C ALA A 204 16.23 0.39 -0.54
N GLU A 205 16.54 1.48 0.18
CA GLU A 205 17.00 1.44 1.57
C GLU A 205 15.85 1.52 2.58
N LEU A 206 14.63 1.85 2.14
CA LEU A 206 13.50 1.96 3.06
C LEU A 206 13.23 0.70 3.89
N PRO A 207 13.25 -0.54 3.35
CA PRO A 207 12.95 -1.72 4.16
C PRO A 207 13.91 -1.90 5.34
N VAL A 208 15.17 -1.47 5.19
CA VAL A 208 16.19 -1.58 6.24
C VAL A 208 16.28 -0.34 7.14
N ALA A 209 15.76 0.81 6.68
CA ALA A 209 15.79 2.07 7.40
C ALA A 209 14.42 2.51 7.95
N VAL A 210 13.37 1.70 7.79
CA VAL A 210 11.99 2.09 8.10
C VAL A 210 11.84 2.50 9.56
N GLU A 211 12.45 1.76 10.50
CA GLU A 211 12.41 2.08 11.93
C GLU A 211 13.07 3.43 12.23
N GLN A 212 14.26 3.67 11.67
CA GLN A 212 15.00 4.91 11.87
C GLN A 212 14.23 6.10 11.29
N LYS A 213 13.71 5.97 10.07
CA LYS A 213 12.92 7.02 9.42
C LYS A 213 11.62 7.28 10.19
N MET A 214 10.91 6.24 10.63
CA MET A 214 9.71 6.36 11.47
C MET A 214 9.99 7.03 12.82
N ALA A 215 11.13 6.76 13.45
CA ALA A 215 11.50 7.33 14.74
C ALA A 215 11.58 8.87 14.70
N THR A 216 11.94 9.44 13.54
CA THR A 216 12.06 10.90 13.34
C THR A 216 10.73 11.61 13.08
N VAL A 217 9.64 10.87 12.83
CA VAL A 217 8.34 11.46 12.48
C VAL A 217 7.75 12.19 13.70
N ALA A 218 7.56 13.51 13.58
CA ALA A 218 6.90 14.30 14.61
C ALA A 218 5.37 14.17 14.57
N PRO A 219 4.66 14.30 15.70
CA PRO A 219 3.19 14.33 15.72
C PRO A 219 2.57 15.38 14.78
N SER A 220 3.24 16.53 14.60
CA SER A 220 2.80 17.59 13.69
C SER A 220 2.83 17.18 12.22
N ALA A 221 3.75 16.30 11.82
CA ALA A 221 3.85 15.79 10.46
C ALA A 221 2.68 14.84 10.15
N VAL A 222 2.35 13.93 11.09
CA VAL A 222 1.17 13.06 11.01
C VAL A 222 -0.11 13.90 10.95
N ARG A 223 -0.26 14.91 11.80
CA ARG A 223 -1.40 15.86 11.76
C ARG A 223 -1.51 16.55 10.40
N GLY A 224 -0.39 17.03 9.85
CA GLY A 224 -0.35 17.68 8.54
C GLY A 224 -0.79 16.75 7.41
N TYR A 225 -0.36 15.48 7.48
CA TYR A 225 -0.76 14.44 6.53
C TYR A 225 -2.27 14.16 6.60
N VAL A 226 -2.82 13.95 7.80
CA VAL A 226 -4.26 13.72 8.02
C VAL A 226 -5.10 14.91 7.53
N ARG A 227 -4.72 16.15 7.88
CA ARG A 227 -5.39 17.37 7.40
C ARG A 227 -5.40 17.51 5.88
N ARG A 228 -4.42 16.93 5.21
CA ARG A 228 -4.27 17.06 3.76
C ARG A 228 -5.05 15.99 3.02
N TYR A 229 -5.03 14.75 3.50
CA TYR A 229 -5.51 13.59 2.74
C TYR A 229 -6.72 12.89 3.35
N MET A 230 -6.92 12.95 4.68
CA MET A 230 -7.97 12.21 5.38
C MET A 230 -9.20 13.07 5.68
N ARG A 231 -9.67 13.83 4.68
CA ARG A 231 -10.85 14.69 4.82
C ARG A 231 -12.13 13.90 4.51
N PRO A 232 -13.28 14.21 5.13
CA PRO A 232 -14.56 13.59 4.75
C PRO A 232 -14.91 13.78 3.27
N SER A 233 -14.52 14.91 2.67
CA SER A 233 -14.68 15.16 1.23
C SER A 233 -13.83 14.25 0.34
N SER A 234 -12.85 13.56 0.91
CA SER A 234 -11.88 12.69 0.25
C SER A 234 -12.14 11.20 0.53
N SER A 235 -13.30 10.85 1.11
CA SER A 235 -13.68 9.47 1.40
C SER A 235 -14.88 8.96 0.61
N GLU A 236 -14.87 7.66 0.31
CA GLU A 236 -15.96 6.91 -0.33
C GLU A 236 -16.27 5.63 0.48
N ARG A 237 -17.50 5.14 0.38
CA ARG A 237 -17.94 3.89 1.03
C ARG A 237 -18.41 2.90 -0.04
N GLU A 238 -17.91 1.67 0.04
CA GLU A 238 -18.26 0.56 -0.85
C GLU A 238 -18.77 -0.64 -0.03
N THR A 239 -19.66 -1.45 -0.62
CA THR A 239 -20.27 -2.61 0.06
C THR A 239 -20.10 -3.87 -0.80
N THR A 240 -19.29 -4.80 -0.33
CA THR A 240 -19.16 -6.14 -0.93
C THR A 240 -20.30 -7.02 -0.42
N ALA A 241 -21.24 -7.39 -1.29
CA ALA A 241 -22.41 -8.18 -0.93
C ALA A 241 -22.41 -9.51 -1.71
N GLN A 242 -22.86 -10.58 -1.06
CA GLN A 242 -23.16 -11.87 -1.71
C GLN A 242 -24.27 -11.75 -2.76
#